data_AF-A0A953MKE7-F1
#
_entry.id   AF-A0A953MKE7-F1
#
_cell.length_a   1.000
_cell.length_b   1.000
_cell.length_c   1.000
_cell.angle_alpha   90.00
_cell.angle_beta   90.00
_cell.angle_gamma   90.00
#
_symmetry.space_group_name_H-M   'P 1'
#
loop_
_entity.id
_entity.type
_entity.pdbx_description
1 polymer ?
#
loop_
_entity_poly.entity_id
_entity_poly.type
_entity_poly.pdbx_seq_one_letter_code
_entity_poly.pdbx_strand_id
1 'polypeptide(L)'
;MNTGQMLITIAALMLLSLVVLRVNNGFLSTNTVMMESKFGVLAVSLATSMIEEANGKAFDHFTDSNTVTLTSALSSLGPESGEVYPDFNDFDDFNNFTKIDSTLPSAVFKIACKVNYINPANPETASGSKTWHKKITVQVTSESMQDTVEMSTIYSYFYFR
;
A
#
# COMPACT_ATOMS: atom_id res chain seq x y z
N MET A 1 -26.58 52.44 30.82
CA MET A 1 -26.60 51.08 30.25
C MET A 1 -27.19 50.15 31.28
N ASN A 2 -28.35 49.56 30.99
CA ASN A 2 -29.12 48.78 31.97
C ASN A 2 -28.53 47.37 32.10
N THR A 3 -28.36 46.85 33.31
CA THR A 3 -27.65 45.59 33.64
C THR A 3 -28.14 44.38 32.84
N GLY A 4 -29.43 44.35 32.47
CA GLY A 4 -30.01 43.31 31.60
C GLY A 4 -29.45 43.29 30.18
N GLN A 5 -29.10 44.46 29.60
CA GLN A 5 -28.46 44.53 28.28
C GLN A 5 -27.02 44.00 28.35
N MET A 6 -26.31 44.25 29.44
CA MET A 6 -24.96 43.72 29.65
C MET A 6 -24.96 42.19 29.80
N LEU A 7 -25.94 41.62 30.52
CA LEU A 7 -26.11 40.18 30.66
C LEU A 7 -26.39 39.50 29.30
N ILE A 8 -27.27 40.09 28.48
CA ILE A 8 -27.60 39.58 27.13
C ILE A 8 -26.36 39.63 26.24
N THR A 9 -25.54 40.69 26.30
CA THR A 9 -24.30 40.77 25.51
C THR A 9 -23.27 39.72 25.92
N ILE A 10 -23.13 39.41 27.22
CA ILE A 10 -22.22 38.36 27.70
C ILE A 10 -22.71 36.98 27.24
N ALA A 11 -24.01 36.71 27.32
CA ALA A 11 -24.61 35.47 26.83
C ALA A 11 -24.43 35.30 25.31
N ALA A 12 -24.60 36.39 24.54
CA ALA A 12 -24.37 36.39 23.10
C ALA A 12 -22.90 36.11 22.74
N LEU A 13 -21.94 36.70 23.47
CA LEU A 13 -20.51 36.44 23.27
C LEU A 13 -20.11 35.01 23.65
N MET A 14 -20.70 34.45 24.71
CA MET A 14 -20.50 33.05 25.09
C MET A 14 -21.02 32.11 24.00
N LEU A 15 -22.23 32.35 23.50
CA LEU A 15 -22.83 31.55 22.43
C LEU A 15 -22.02 31.66 21.13
N LEU A 16 -21.57 32.86 20.78
CA LEU A 16 -20.69 33.07 19.64
C LEU A 16 -19.39 32.27 19.78
N SER A 17 -18.77 32.27 20.96
CA SER A 17 -17.54 31.52 21.23
C SER A 17 -17.75 30.00 21.06
N LEU A 18 -18.88 29.47 21.54
CA LEU A 18 -19.23 28.06 21.36
C LEU A 18 -19.46 27.70 19.88
N VAL A 19 -20.10 28.60 19.12
CA VAL A 19 -20.31 28.42 17.69
C VAL A 19 -18.97 28.45 16.93
N VAL A 20 -18.08 29.40 17.24
CA VAL A 20 -16.75 29.50 16.64
C VAL A 20 -15.93 28.24 16.92
N LEU A 21 -15.93 27.75 18.17
CA LEU A 21 -15.24 26.50 18.52
C LEU A 21 -15.82 25.30 17.76
N ARG A 22 -17.15 25.21 17.65
CA ARG A 22 -17.82 24.14 16.90
C ARG A 22 -17.46 24.17 15.42
N VAL A 23 -17.43 25.36 14.82
CA VAL A 23 -17.07 25.56 13.41
C VAL A 23 -15.60 25.19 13.19
N ASN A 24 -14.68 25.63 14.05
CA ASN A 24 -13.26 25.29 13.95
C ASN A 24 -13.01 23.79 14.11
N ASN A 25 -13.68 23.13 15.07
CA ASN A 25 -13.59 21.68 15.21
C ASN A 25 -14.14 20.95 13.98
N GLY A 26 -15.22 21.47 13.37
CA GLY A 26 -15.75 20.97 12.10
C GLY A 26 -14.77 21.12 10.94
N PHE A 27 -14.09 22.27 10.83
CA PHE A 27 -13.04 22.48 9.83
C PHE A 27 -11.84 21.56 10.07
N LEU A 28 -11.39 21.40 11.31
CA LEU A 28 -10.28 20.51 11.65
C LEU A 28 -10.63 19.06 11.28
N SER A 29 -11.81 18.58 11.66
CA SER A 29 -12.27 17.23 11.32
C SER A 29 -12.41 17.01 9.81
N THR A 30 -12.90 18.01 9.07
CA THR A 30 -12.98 17.92 7.61
C THR A 30 -11.59 17.87 6.98
N ASN A 31 -10.65 18.67 7.49
CA ASN A 31 -9.28 18.69 7.00
C ASN A 31 -8.54 17.38 7.26
N THR A 32 -8.72 16.76 8.44
CA THR A 32 -8.10 15.46 8.75
C THR A 32 -8.63 14.38 7.81
N VAL A 33 -9.96 14.27 7.64
CA VAL A 33 -10.58 13.29 6.73
C VAL A 33 -10.15 13.53 5.28
N MET A 34 -10.04 14.79 4.85
CA MET A 34 -9.56 15.13 3.51
C MET A 34 -8.09 14.70 3.32
N MET A 35 -7.22 14.91 4.30
CA MET A 35 -5.82 14.50 4.22
C MET A 35 -5.69 12.98 4.20
N GLU A 36 -6.38 12.27 5.09
CA GLU A 36 -6.42 10.80 5.11
C GLU A 36 -6.90 10.23 3.77
N SER A 37 -7.95 10.81 3.19
CA SER A 37 -8.44 10.38 1.86
C SER A 37 -7.41 10.61 0.76
N LYS A 38 -6.70 11.76 0.77
CA LYS A 38 -5.64 12.05 -0.19
C LYS A 38 -4.48 11.06 -0.07
N PHE A 39 -4.01 10.79 1.15
CA PHE A 39 -2.94 9.84 1.37
C PHE A 39 -3.37 8.41 1.03
N GLY A 40 -4.60 8.02 1.37
CA GLY A 40 -5.15 6.71 1.02
C GLY A 40 -5.19 6.48 -0.50
N VAL A 41 -5.69 7.45 -1.27
CA VAL A 41 -5.72 7.34 -2.74
C VAL A 41 -4.31 7.26 -3.34
N LEU A 42 -3.36 8.06 -2.83
CA LEU A 42 -1.97 8.00 -3.29
C LEU A 42 -1.31 6.67 -2.93
N ALA A 43 -1.53 6.16 -1.72
CA ALA A 43 -1.01 4.87 -1.26
C ALA A 43 -1.56 3.71 -2.11
N VAL A 44 -2.85 3.71 -2.43
CA VAL A 44 -3.46 2.73 -3.34
C VAL A 44 -2.85 2.84 -4.74
N SER A 45 -2.65 4.05 -5.26
CA SER A 45 -2.01 4.25 -6.56
C SER A 45 -0.58 3.73 -6.61
N LEU A 46 0.20 3.95 -5.54
CA LEU A 46 1.57 3.43 -5.41
C LEU A 46 1.58 1.90 -5.31
N ALA A 47 0.73 1.33 -4.47
CA ALA A 47 0.59 -0.12 -4.32
C ALA A 47 0.19 -0.78 -5.65
N THR A 48 -0.79 -0.20 -6.34
CA THR A 48 -1.24 -0.68 -7.66
C THR A 48 -0.11 -0.59 -8.68
N SER A 49 0.62 0.53 -8.74
CA SER A 49 1.76 0.66 -9.65
C SER A 49 2.82 -0.42 -9.42
N MET A 50 3.12 -0.75 -8.16
CA MET A 50 4.08 -1.82 -7.86
C MET A 50 3.55 -3.21 -8.21
N ILE A 51 2.26 -3.47 -7.98
CA ILE A 51 1.62 -4.73 -8.36
C ILE A 51 1.64 -4.90 -9.88
N GLU A 52 1.32 -3.86 -10.63
CA GLU A 52 1.35 -3.89 -12.11
C GLU A 52 2.78 -4.04 -12.63
N GLU A 53 3.76 -3.37 -12.02
CA GLU A 53 5.17 -3.55 -12.35
C GLU A 53 5.60 -5.01 -12.14
N ALA A 54 5.23 -5.62 -11.02
CA ALA A 54 5.53 -7.03 -10.75
C ALA A 54 4.79 -7.98 -11.71
N ASN A 55 3.49 -7.78 -11.96
CA ASN A 55 2.69 -8.60 -12.86
C ASN A 55 3.15 -8.52 -14.33
N GLY A 56 3.82 -7.43 -14.71
CA GLY A 56 4.40 -7.26 -16.04
C GLY A 56 5.70 -8.05 -16.28
N LYS A 57 6.26 -8.68 -15.24
CA LYS A 57 7.48 -9.48 -15.30
C LYS A 57 7.20 -10.97 -15.47
N ALA A 58 8.23 -11.74 -15.79
CA ALA A 58 8.13 -13.19 -15.86
C ALA A 58 7.77 -13.76 -14.47
N PHE A 59 7.15 -14.94 -14.42
CA PHE A 59 6.82 -15.59 -13.15
C PHE A 59 8.05 -15.94 -12.32
N ASP A 60 9.17 -16.20 -12.99
CA ASP A 60 10.43 -16.70 -12.46
C ASP A 60 11.49 -16.61 -13.59
N HIS A 61 12.77 -16.40 -13.27
CA HIS A 61 13.85 -16.31 -14.26
C HIS A 61 13.92 -17.50 -15.25
N PHE A 62 13.54 -18.70 -14.83
CA PHE A 62 13.53 -19.90 -15.69
C PHE A 62 12.35 -19.93 -16.65
N THR A 63 11.30 -19.17 -16.35
CA THR A 63 10.09 -19.07 -17.18
C THR A 63 10.18 -17.99 -18.25
N ASP A 64 11.20 -17.11 -18.20
CA ASP A 64 11.40 -16.05 -19.19
C ASP A 64 11.83 -16.62 -20.55
N SER A 65 12.81 -17.52 -20.56
CA SER A 65 13.34 -18.11 -21.81
C SER A 65 12.83 -19.52 -22.12
N ASN A 66 12.30 -20.26 -21.13
CA ASN A 66 11.91 -21.66 -21.29
C ASN A 66 10.56 -21.98 -20.63
N THR A 67 9.83 -22.94 -21.20
CA THR A 67 8.61 -23.46 -20.56
C THR A 67 8.98 -24.44 -19.45
N VAL A 68 8.59 -24.13 -18.22
CA VAL A 68 8.86 -24.97 -17.05
C VAL A 68 7.65 -25.87 -16.78
N THR A 69 7.87 -27.19 -16.67
CA THR A 69 6.80 -28.18 -16.45
C THR A 69 6.80 -28.82 -15.07
N LEU A 70 7.86 -28.58 -14.26
CA LEU A 70 8.04 -29.14 -12.92
C LEU A 70 8.24 -28.02 -11.90
N THR A 71 7.56 -28.12 -10.75
CA THR A 71 7.66 -27.12 -9.67
C THR A 71 9.04 -27.09 -9.00
N SER A 72 9.83 -28.16 -9.10
CA SER A 72 11.20 -28.22 -8.59
C SER A 72 12.19 -27.37 -9.39
N ALA A 73 11.85 -27.06 -10.64
CA ALA A 73 12.66 -26.25 -11.53
C ALA A 73 12.42 -24.74 -11.33
N LEU A 74 11.47 -24.34 -10.47
CA LEU A 74 11.32 -22.94 -10.09
C LEU A 74 12.49 -22.50 -9.20
N SER A 75 12.84 -21.22 -9.18
CA SER A 75 13.88 -20.63 -8.34
C SER A 75 13.43 -20.50 -6.87
N SER A 76 14.23 -19.84 -6.04
CA SER A 76 13.87 -19.49 -4.65
C SER A 76 13.44 -18.03 -4.58
N LEU A 77 12.44 -17.73 -3.75
CA LEU A 77 11.90 -16.38 -3.63
C LEU A 77 12.95 -15.34 -3.22
N GLY A 78 13.11 -14.31 -4.02
CA GLY A 78 13.96 -13.15 -3.76
C GLY A 78 14.97 -12.91 -4.88
N PRO A 79 15.58 -11.71 -4.90
CA PRO A 79 16.43 -11.29 -6.00
C PRO A 79 17.68 -12.15 -6.11
N GLU A 80 18.08 -12.44 -7.34
CA GLU A 80 19.30 -13.17 -7.60
C GLU A 80 20.54 -12.32 -7.31
N SER A 81 21.70 -13.00 -7.22
CA SER A 81 22.97 -12.34 -6.91
C SER A 81 23.35 -11.32 -8.00
N GLY A 82 23.11 -10.04 -7.71
CA GLY A 82 23.47 -8.92 -8.60
C GLY A 82 22.26 -8.11 -9.07
N GLU A 83 21.04 -8.53 -8.73
CA GLU A 83 19.82 -7.82 -9.09
C GLU A 83 19.46 -6.80 -8.02
N VAL A 84 19.33 -5.54 -8.46
CA VAL A 84 18.96 -4.41 -7.61
C VAL A 84 17.89 -3.63 -8.34
N TYR A 85 16.86 -3.21 -7.62
CA TYR A 85 15.83 -2.33 -8.17
C TYR A 85 16.48 -1.09 -8.82
N PRO A 86 16.17 -0.76 -10.10
CA PRO A 86 14.99 -1.16 -10.88
C PRO A 86 15.15 -2.36 -11.82
N ASP A 87 16.28 -3.06 -11.81
CA ASP A 87 16.62 -4.10 -12.80
C ASP A 87 16.03 -5.49 -12.47
N PHE A 88 14.90 -5.54 -11.76
CA PHE A 88 14.18 -6.79 -11.48
C PHE A 88 13.57 -7.36 -12.77
N ASN A 89 13.81 -8.65 -13.01
CA ASN A 89 13.42 -9.34 -14.23
C ASN A 89 12.25 -10.30 -14.00
N ASP A 90 11.97 -10.69 -12.76
CA ASP A 90 10.89 -11.61 -12.42
C ASP A 90 10.00 -11.13 -11.26
N PHE A 91 8.94 -11.90 -11.02
CA PHE A 91 7.91 -11.58 -10.03
C PHE A 91 8.38 -11.79 -8.58
N ASP A 92 9.34 -12.69 -8.33
CA ASP A 92 9.82 -13.01 -6.98
C ASP A 92 10.97 -12.16 -6.49
N ASP A 93 11.63 -11.42 -7.36
CA ASP A 93 12.57 -10.34 -7.00
C ASP A 93 11.97 -9.32 -6.01
N PHE A 94 10.65 -9.11 -6.09
CA PHE A 94 9.92 -8.21 -5.19
C PHE A 94 9.80 -8.74 -3.76
N ASN A 95 10.30 -9.94 -3.46
CA ASN A 95 10.25 -10.49 -2.11
C ASN A 95 11.18 -9.73 -1.15
N ASN A 96 10.62 -9.19 -0.06
CA ASN A 96 11.30 -8.34 0.92
C ASN A 96 11.84 -7.02 0.33
N PHE A 97 11.36 -6.61 -0.84
CA PHE A 97 11.71 -5.33 -1.42
C PHE A 97 11.11 -4.20 -0.58
N THR A 98 11.90 -3.16 -0.31
CA THR A 98 11.43 -1.96 0.38
C THR A 98 11.92 -0.73 -0.37
N LYS A 99 11.00 0.18 -0.69
CA LYS A 99 11.27 1.46 -1.34
C LYS A 99 10.74 2.60 -0.51
N ILE A 100 11.53 3.66 -0.38
CA ILE A 100 11.07 4.92 0.19
C ILE A 100 10.86 5.89 -0.97
N ASP A 101 9.63 6.33 -1.15
CA ASP A 101 9.26 7.34 -2.13
C ASP A 101 9.05 8.69 -1.43
N SER A 102 9.97 9.62 -1.70
CA SER A 102 9.93 11.00 -1.22
C SER A 102 9.65 12.00 -2.35
N THR A 103 9.22 11.54 -3.53
CA THR A 103 8.98 12.41 -4.69
C THR A 103 7.67 13.18 -4.58
N LEU A 104 6.74 12.69 -3.75
CA LEU A 104 5.46 13.33 -3.50
C LEU A 104 5.62 14.43 -2.45
N PRO A 105 5.25 15.70 -2.76
CA PRO A 105 5.41 16.82 -1.82
C PRO A 105 4.50 16.71 -0.58
N SER A 106 3.51 15.82 -0.60
CA SER A 106 2.50 15.70 0.47
C SER A 106 2.98 14.87 1.66
N ALA A 107 3.76 13.81 1.43
CA ALA A 107 4.27 12.90 2.47
C ALA A 107 5.34 11.96 1.89
N VAL A 108 6.19 11.42 2.76
CA VAL A 108 7.11 10.34 2.41
C VAL A 108 6.39 9.00 2.59
N PHE A 109 6.39 8.17 1.56
CA PHE A 109 5.77 6.85 1.58
C PHE A 109 6.83 5.75 1.60
N LYS A 110 6.63 4.74 2.44
CA LYS A 110 7.42 3.53 2.46
C LYS A 110 6.57 2.40 1.91
N ILE A 111 7.04 1.81 0.82
CA ILE A 111 6.41 0.69 0.14
C ILE A 111 7.24 -0.56 0.48
N ALA A 112 6.58 -1.59 1.01
CA ALA A 112 7.19 -2.87 1.31
C ALA A 112 6.44 -3.96 0.53
N CYS A 113 7.18 -4.79 -0.20
CA CYS A 113 6.65 -5.90 -0.96
C CYS A 113 7.11 -7.22 -0.34
N LYS A 114 6.20 -8.18 -0.32
CA LYS A 114 6.48 -9.55 0.13
C LYS A 114 5.85 -10.52 -0.82
N VAL A 115 6.63 -11.49 -1.29
CA VAL A 115 6.16 -12.51 -2.22
C VAL A 115 6.26 -13.87 -1.53
N ASN A 116 5.21 -14.66 -1.64
CA ASN A 116 5.17 -16.01 -1.08
C ASN A 116 4.53 -16.98 -2.07
N TYR A 117 5.05 -18.19 -2.15
CA TYR A 117 4.30 -19.30 -2.74
C TYR A 117 3.05 -19.56 -1.90
N ILE A 118 1.94 -19.88 -2.55
CA ILE A 118 0.69 -20.18 -1.86
C ILE A 118 0.23 -21.61 -2.14
N ASN A 119 -0.53 -22.15 -1.20
CA ASN A 119 -1.20 -23.43 -1.38
C ASN A 119 -2.48 -23.23 -2.21
N PRO A 120 -2.68 -23.95 -3.34
CA PRO A 120 -3.92 -23.89 -4.11
C PRO A 120 -5.19 -24.18 -3.29
N ALA A 121 -5.08 -25.03 -2.25
CA ALA A 121 -6.18 -25.35 -1.37
C ALA A 121 -6.46 -24.27 -0.30
N ASN A 122 -5.48 -23.40 -0.02
CA ASN A 122 -5.64 -22.28 0.91
C ASN A 122 -4.74 -21.10 0.49
N PRO A 123 -5.28 -20.15 -0.30
CA PRO A 123 -4.53 -19.02 -0.86
C PRO A 123 -3.96 -18.05 0.18
N GLU A 124 -4.46 -18.07 1.41
CA GLU A 124 -4.01 -17.20 2.50
C GLU A 124 -2.82 -17.78 3.26
N THR A 125 -2.50 -19.05 3.04
CA THR A 125 -1.38 -19.71 3.71
C THR A 125 -0.16 -19.77 2.79
N ALA A 126 0.95 -19.20 3.25
CA ALA A 126 2.23 -19.36 2.59
C ALA A 126 2.63 -20.85 2.58
N SER A 127 2.99 -21.35 1.41
CA SER A 127 3.52 -22.69 1.22
C SER A 127 5.03 -22.70 1.43
N GLY A 128 5.54 -23.65 2.23
CA GLY A 128 6.97 -23.91 2.36
C GLY A 128 7.56 -24.65 1.15
N SER A 129 6.71 -25.11 0.22
CA SER A 129 7.10 -25.76 -1.03
C SER A 129 6.78 -24.86 -2.24
N LYS A 130 7.55 -25.02 -3.31
CA LYS A 130 7.35 -24.29 -4.58
C LYS A 130 6.05 -24.72 -5.24
N THR A 131 5.20 -23.76 -5.61
CA THR A 131 3.91 -23.97 -6.28
C THR A 131 3.80 -23.07 -7.51
N TRP A 132 2.83 -23.35 -8.38
CA TRP A 132 2.56 -22.53 -9.58
C TRP A 132 1.86 -21.20 -9.29
N HIS A 133 1.70 -20.85 -8.02
CA HIS A 133 1.00 -19.65 -7.58
C HIS A 133 1.86 -18.89 -6.58
N LYS A 134 2.15 -17.63 -6.90
CA LYS A 134 2.85 -16.69 -6.01
C LYS A 134 1.86 -15.58 -5.65
N LYS A 135 1.79 -15.22 -4.36
CA LYS A 135 1.03 -14.07 -3.87
C LYS A 135 2.02 -12.96 -3.54
N ILE A 136 1.81 -11.78 -4.11
CA ILE A 136 2.49 -10.56 -3.70
C ILE A 136 1.58 -9.79 -2.74
N THR A 137 2.16 -9.31 -1.65
CA THR A 137 1.53 -8.41 -0.69
C THR A 137 2.34 -7.14 -0.65
N VAL A 138 1.71 -6.02 -1.01
CA VAL A 138 2.30 -4.69 -1.02
C VAL A 138 1.68 -3.87 0.11
N GLN A 139 2.53 -3.41 1.02
CA GLN A 139 2.16 -2.57 2.14
C GLN A 139 2.73 -1.18 1.92
N VAL A 140 1.86 -0.17 1.94
CA VAL A 140 2.25 1.24 1.81
C VAL A 140 1.96 1.95 3.13
N THR A 141 3.02 2.49 3.72
CA THR A 141 3.03 3.16 5.02
C THR A 141 3.57 4.57 4.89
N SER A 142 3.15 5.47 5.76
CA SER A 142 3.71 6.83 5.84
C SER A 142 3.58 7.34 7.27
N GLU A 143 4.53 8.13 7.74
CA GLU A 143 4.43 8.80 9.05
C GLU A 143 3.23 9.77 9.13
N SER A 144 2.77 10.26 7.99
CA SER A 144 1.61 11.15 7.86
C SER A 144 0.28 10.40 7.76
N MET A 145 0.30 9.06 7.68
CA MET A 145 -0.89 8.22 7.60
C MET A 145 -1.19 7.58 8.96
N GLN A 146 -2.48 7.46 9.28
CA GLN A 146 -2.91 6.76 10.49
C GLN A 146 -2.89 5.24 10.33
N ASP A 147 -3.17 4.74 9.13
CA ASP A 147 -3.29 3.32 8.83
C ASP A 147 -2.45 2.91 7.61
N THR A 148 -2.10 1.63 7.54
CA THR A 148 -1.34 1.03 6.45
C THR A 148 -2.28 0.54 5.36
N VAL A 149 -2.01 0.93 4.12
CA VAL A 149 -2.72 0.35 2.97
C VAL A 149 -2.01 -0.94 2.58
N GLU A 150 -2.70 -2.07 2.73
CA GLU A 150 -2.24 -3.37 2.27
C GLU A 150 -3.06 -3.84 1.07
N MET A 151 -2.37 -4.20 0.00
CA MET A 151 -2.98 -4.80 -1.20
C MET A 151 -2.26 -6.10 -1.50
N SER A 152 -3.01 -7.12 -1.93
CA SER A 152 -2.41 -8.38 -2.36
C SER A 152 -3.03 -8.88 -3.66
N THR A 153 -2.22 -9.54 -4.47
CA THR A 153 -2.68 -10.23 -5.68
C THR A 153 -1.98 -11.57 -5.82
N ILE A 154 -2.61 -12.49 -6.56
CA ILE A 154 -2.08 -13.82 -6.84
C ILE A 154 -1.73 -13.87 -8.32
N TYR A 155 -0.47 -14.15 -8.60
CA TYR A 155 0.04 -14.40 -9.93
C TYR A 155 0.26 -15.90 -10.12
N SER A 156 -0.25 -16.44 -11.22
CA SER A 156 -0.25 -17.88 -11.50
C SER A 156 0.44 -18.16 -12.82
N TYR A 157 1.30 -19.17 -12.83
CA TYR A 157 1.95 -19.59 -14.06
C TYR A 157 1.03 -20.46 -14.90
N PHE A 158 0.82 -20.06 -16.15
CA PHE A 158 0.12 -20.85 -17.16
C PHE A 158 0.99 -20.97 -18.39
N TYR A 159 1.12 -22.19 -18.92
CA TYR A 159 1.70 -22.41 -20.23
C TYR A 159 0.64 -23.07 -21.13
N PHE A 160 0.53 -22.58 -22.36
CA PHE A 160 -0.33 -23.18 -23.36
C PHE A 160 0.46 -24.21 -24.16
N ARG A 161 -0.18 -25.34 -24.42
CA ARG A 161 0.38 -26.46 -25.16
C ARG A 161 -0.06 -26.40 -26.62
#